data_AF-A0A424IXE6-F1
#
_entry.id   AF-A0A424IXE6-F1
#
_cell.length_a   1.000
_cell.length_b   1.000
_cell.length_c   1.000
_cell.angle_alpha   90.00
_cell.angle_beta   90.00
_cell.angle_gamma   90.00
#
_symmetry.space_group_name_H-M   'P 1'
#
loop_
_entity.id
_entity.type
_entity.pdbx_description
1 polymer ?
#
loop_
_entity_poly.entity_id
_entity_poly.type
_entity_poly.pdbx_seq_one_letter_code
_entity_poly.pdbx_strand_id
1 'polypeptide(L)'
;MDSIISNTKKQNIHDCWQKISKILRAQLGEDLYNSWFTRLEPQSLENGILTLTVPTLFLKSWIKSRYNDKILLLWKKEIPDIRQIELRVRAHGEKLSNNQDLKNGETSSENSIISNLYESQENPTLTSNSSPLDKRYTFNNFVVGRSNALAQAAAMRVSQPQKNIPVEFNPLYIHGPVGTGKTHLLNAIAWESKARHPERKILFLSAVRFMSSFVEAVKSKDTISFKKIFSDVDLLLIDDMQFLQGKSVQQEFCHIFNALDTSKHQIVIAGDSAPSKLEMLDDRMKSRLSGGLVAQIGPTDFDIRRGILEKKLAQTLRGNTRIEISPSVLDFLARRIQSSGRELEGAMNRIIAAHSLNKRPITVEEAALSIQDLISEEQNRQIMIEDVLRTISGHFNVTKQDILSSRRHKTIVYPRQIGMYLAKVLTTRSLPEIGRKFGGRDHTTVLHAVRKIEKLIQTNPSIKESITTLENSLKE
;
A
#
# COMPACT_ATOMS: atom_id res chain seq x y z
N MET A 1 22.77 -1.33 39.63
CA MET A 1 23.96 -0.79 38.93
C MET A 1 23.84 -0.86 37.40
N ASP A 2 23.06 -1.80 36.85
CA ASP A 2 22.91 -1.97 35.39
C ASP A 2 22.15 -0.86 34.64
N SER A 3 21.22 -0.16 35.30
CA SER A 3 20.47 0.95 34.68
C SER A 3 21.34 2.17 34.39
N ILE A 4 22.31 2.47 35.27
CA ILE A 4 23.24 3.61 35.11
C ILE A 4 24.24 3.33 33.98
N ILE A 5 24.73 2.08 33.86
CA ILE A 5 25.66 1.66 32.80
C ILE A 5 24.98 1.70 31.42
N SER A 6 23.69 1.36 31.33
CA SER A 6 22.92 1.42 30.07
C SER A 6 22.72 2.86 29.57
N ASN A 7 22.57 3.83 30.47
CA ASN A 7 22.36 5.23 30.12
C ASN A 7 23.67 5.89 29.64
N THR A 8 24.80 5.59 30.29
CA THR A 8 26.12 6.09 29.88
C THR A 8 26.55 5.56 28.51
N LYS A 9 26.22 4.30 28.18
CA LYS A 9 26.46 3.73 26.84
C LYS A 9 25.57 4.35 25.77
N LYS A 10 24.29 4.63 26.05
CA LYS A 10 23.39 5.32 25.11
C LYS A 10 23.84 6.75 24.81
N GLN A 11 24.30 7.48 25.83
CA GLN A 11 24.83 8.85 25.66
C GLN A 11 26.05 8.86 24.72
N ASN A 12 26.98 7.91 24.90
CA ASN A 12 28.22 7.79 24.13
C ASN A 12 27.97 7.51 22.63
N ILE A 13 26.98 6.68 22.29
CA ILE A 13 26.67 6.35 20.88
C ILE A 13 26.11 7.58 20.13
N HIS A 14 25.28 8.40 20.78
CA HIS A 14 24.71 9.57 20.13
C HIS A 14 25.78 10.64 19.84
N ASP A 15 26.73 10.83 20.76
CA ASP A 15 27.85 11.75 20.58
C ASP A 15 28.81 11.29 19.46
N CYS A 16 29.12 9.99 19.40
CA CYS A 16 29.88 9.40 18.29
C CYS A 16 29.15 9.59 16.95
N TRP A 17 27.82 9.45 16.92
CA TRP A 17 27.04 9.66 15.70
C TRP A 17 27.14 11.10 15.19
N GLN A 18 27.16 12.11 16.06
CA GLN A 18 27.33 13.50 15.63
C GLN A 18 28.68 13.73 14.92
N LYS A 19 29.76 13.10 15.41
CA LYS A 19 31.08 13.17 14.77
C LYS A 19 31.09 12.44 13.43
N ILE A 20 30.56 11.22 13.37
CA ILE A 20 30.48 10.41 12.15
C ILE A 20 29.59 11.08 11.10
N SER A 21 28.49 11.72 11.51
CA SER A 21 27.62 12.54 10.67
C SER A 21 28.39 13.67 9.98
N LYS A 22 29.23 14.42 10.71
CA LYS A 22 30.08 15.47 10.13
C LYS A 22 31.07 14.93 9.11
N ILE A 23 31.71 13.79 9.40
CA ILE A 23 32.64 13.13 8.46
C ILE A 23 31.92 12.66 7.20
N LEU A 24 30.74 12.05 7.35
CA LEU A 24 29.91 11.62 6.22
C LEU A 24 29.48 12.80 5.35
N ARG A 25 29.06 13.93 5.95
CA ARG A 25 28.76 15.18 5.22
C ARG A 25 29.95 15.68 4.42
N ALA A 26 31.13 15.76 5.05
CA ALA A 26 32.34 16.23 4.39
C ALA A 26 32.79 15.32 3.23
N GLN A 27 32.63 14.00 3.36
CA GLN A 27 33.07 13.04 2.34
C GLN A 27 32.07 12.81 1.20
N LEU A 28 30.77 12.93 1.48
CA LEU A 28 29.71 12.61 0.52
C LEU A 28 29.06 13.84 -0.10
N GLY A 29 29.30 15.01 0.48
CA GLY A 29 28.57 16.24 0.19
C GLY A 29 27.23 16.33 0.93
N GLU A 30 26.77 17.57 1.13
CA GLU A 30 25.52 17.89 1.84
C GLU A 30 24.29 17.20 1.21
N ASP A 31 24.16 17.23 -0.12
CA ASP A 31 22.97 16.71 -0.81
C ASP A 31 22.82 15.19 -0.69
N LEU A 32 23.94 14.45 -0.81
CA LEU A 32 23.95 13.00 -0.68
C LEU A 32 23.73 12.61 0.79
N TYR A 33 24.36 13.33 1.72
CA TYR A 33 24.11 13.11 3.14
C TYR A 33 22.63 13.29 3.48
N ASN A 34 22.03 14.38 3.01
CA ASN A 34 20.65 14.73 3.31
C ASN A 34 19.63 13.72 2.78
N SER A 35 19.94 13.10 1.65
CA SER A 35 19.07 12.12 1.00
C SER A 35 19.05 10.77 1.71
N TRP A 36 20.16 10.35 2.33
CA TRP A 36 20.36 8.97 2.77
C TRP A 36 20.63 8.80 4.26
N PHE A 37 21.30 9.76 4.90
CA PHE A 37 21.85 9.61 6.25
C PHE A 37 21.16 10.48 7.29
N THR A 38 20.41 11.52 6.87
CA THR A 38 19.68 12.40 7.81
C THR A 38 18.69 11.65 8.71
N ARG A 39 18.10 10.57 8.20
CA ARG A 39 17.12 9.76 8.95
C ARG A 39 17.70 8.45 9.49
N LEU A 40 19.03 8.31 9.44
CA LEU A 40 19.75 7.20 10.06
C LEU A 40 20.04 7.56 11.52
N GLU A 41 19.52 6.76 12.45
CA GLU A 41 19.68 7.03 13.87
C GLU A 41 20.23 5.82 14.61
N PRO A 42 21.25 5.98 15.47
CA PRO A 42 21.70 4.91 16.33
C PRO A 42 20.67 4.58 17.40
N GLN A 43 20.42 3.29 17.62
CA GLN A 43 19.44 2.80 18.59
C GLN A 43 20.11 2.13 19.80
N SER A 44 21.02 1.19 19.56
CA SER A 44 21.70 0.45 20.63
C SER A 44 23.05 -0.10 20.17
N LEU A 45 23.93 -0.40 21.13
CA LEU A 45 25.18 -1.14 20.92
C LEU A 45 25.24 -2.25 21.96
N GLU A 46 25.07 -3.49 21.52
CA GLU A 46 25.05 -4.68 22.39
C GLU A 46 25.98 -5.74 21.80
N ASN A 47 26.86 -6.31 22.62
CA ASN A 47 27.78 -7.40 22.22
C ASN A 47 28.59 -7.12 20.94
N GLY A 48 28.97 -5.86 20.69
CA GLY A 48 29.72 -5.45 19.50
C GLY A 48 28.87 -5.30 18.22
N ILE A 49 27.54 -5.38 18.32
CA ILE A 49 26.59 -5.14 17.23
C ILE A 49 25.95 -3.77 17.43
N LEU A 50 26.23 -2.84 16.52
CA LEU A 50 25.61 -1.52 16.49
C LEU A 50 24.28 -1.59 15.71
N THR A 51 23.17 -1.34 16.39
CA THR A 51 21.86 -1.23 15.75
C THR A 51 21.61 0.20 15.31
N LEU A 52 21.45 0.41 14.01
CA LEU A 52 21.05 1.66 13.40
C LEU A 52 19.64 1.53 12.81
N THR A 53 18.90 2.63 12.80
CA THR A 53 17.49 2.63 12.41
C THR A 53 17.18 3.63 11.31
N VAL A 54 16.27 3.25 10.42
CA VAL A 54 15.82 4.04 9.26
C VAL A 54 14.30 3.96 9.09
N PRO A 55 13.66 4.93 8.43
CA PRO A 55 12.20 4.96 8.32
C PRO A 55 11.61 4.00 7.28
N THR A 56 12.42 3.44 6.37
CA THR A 56 11.93 2.57 5.29
C THR A 56 12.85 1.38 5.05
N LEU A 57 12.27 0.25 4.60
CA LEU A 57 13.01 -0.95 4.19
C LEU A 57 14.00 -0.66 3.06
N PHE A 58 13.65 0.28 2.18
CA PHE A 58 14.54 0.73 1.10
C PHE A 58 15.81 1.38 1.64
N LEU A 59 15.70 2.36 2.55
CA LEU A 59 16.87 2.98 3.17
C LEU A 59 17.74 1.94 3.87
N LYS A 60 17.12 0.94 4.53
CA LYS A 60 17.83 -0.16 5.19
C LYS A 60 18.67 -0.94 4.17
N SER A 61 18.04 -1.45 3.11
CA SER A 61 18.72 -2.26 2.09
C SER A 61 19.77 -1.45 1.32
N TRP A 62 19.48 -0.19 1.00
CA TRP A 62 20.40 0.70 0.27
C TRP A 62 21.65 1.03 1.08
N ILE A 63 21.50 1.45 2.33
CA ILE A 63 22.62 1.76 3.22
C ILE A 63 23.42 0.48 3.50
N LYS A 64 22.74 -0.64 3.73
CA LYS A 64 23.38 -1.95 3.95
C LYS A 64 24.21 -2.39 2.73
N SER A 65 23.68 -2.26 1.52
CA SER A 65 24.37 -2.73 0.31
C SER A 65 25.53 -1.81 -0.10
N ARG A 66 25.36 -0.49 0.02
CA ARG A 66 26.30 0.48 -0.59
C ARG A 66 27.24 1.15 0.39
N TYR A 67 26.90 1.21 1.67
CA TYR A 67 27.62 2.00 2.66
C TYR A 67 27.95 1.26 3.96
N ASN A 68 27.55 -0.01 4.11
CA ASN A 68 27.77 -0.77 5.34
C ASN A 68 29.23 -0.77 5.77
N ASP A 69 30.16 -1.11 4.87
CA ASP A 69 31.57 -1.21 5.21
C ASP A 69 32.18 0.15 5.55
N LYS A 70 31.75 1.19 4.83
CA LYS A 70 32.17 2.58 5.09
C LYS A 70 31.69 3.05 6.45
N ILE A 71 30.42 2.80 6.80
CA ILE A 71 29.84 3.18 8.08
C ILE A 71 30.53 2.38 9.19
N LEU A 72 30.72 1.06 9.01
CA LEU A 72 31.42 0.21 9.97
C LEU A 72 32.83 0.70 10.25
N LEU A 73 33.57 1.09 9.21
CA LEU A 73 34.92 1.64 9.36
C LEU A 73 34.93 2.95 10.15
N LEU A 74 33.98 3.85 9.89
CA LEU A 74 33.86 5.11 10.63
C LEU A 74 33.48 4.88 12.10
N TRP A 75 32.58 3.94 12.37
CA TRP A 75 32.19 3.58 13.72
C TRP A 75 33.30 2.87 14.50
N LYS A 76 34.07 1.99 13.86
CA LYS A 76 35.24 1.34 14.47
C LYS A 76 36.33 2.32 14.92
N LYS A 77 36.46 3.48 14.26
CA LYS A 77 37.40 4.53 14.67
C LYS A 77 37.00 5.21 15.98
N GLU A 78 35.71 5.33 16.24
CA GLU A 78 35.19 5.95 17.47
C GLU A 78 35.00 4.91 18.58
N ILE A 79 34.53 3.70 18.25
CA ILE A 79 34.29 2.60 19.18
C ILE A 79 34.89 1.31 18.59
N PRO A 80 36.12 0.94 18.97
CA PRO A 80 36.84 -0.22 18.42
C PRO A 80 36.13 -1.56 18.61
N ASP A 81 35.28 -1.67 19.63
CA ASP A 81 34.53 -2.89 19.97
C ASP A 81 33.39 -3.22 19.01
N ILE A 82 33.05 -2.31 18.09
CA ILE A 82 32.01 -2.56 17.07
C ILE A 82 32.53 -3.54 16.04
N ARG A 83 31.89 -4.72 15.97
CA ARG A 83 32.21 -5.79 15.02
C ARG A 83 31.28 -5.76 13.81
N GLN A 84 30.02 -5.39 14.01
CA GLN A 84 28.99 -5.44 12.98
C GLN A 84 27.98 -4.29 13.13
N ILE A 85 27.37 -3.90 12.00
CA ILE A 85 26.21 -3.02 11.98
C ILE A 85 24.97 -3.82 11.60
N GLU A 86 23.90 -3.63 12.37
CA GLU A 86 22.56 -4.10 12.04
C GLU A 86 21.67 -2.90 11.70
N LEU A 87 21.01 -2.94 10.55
CA LEU A 87 20.06 -1.91 10.14
C LEU A 87 18.62 -2.41 10.34
N ARG A 88 17.80 -1.63 11.04
CA ARG A 88 16.37 -1.90 11.30
C ARG A 88 15.47 -0.80 10.78
N VAL A 89 14.22 -1.16 10.45
CA VAL A 89 13.20 -0.19 10.05
C VAL A 89 12.41 0.20 11.28
N ARG A 90 12.23 1.50 11.51
CA ARG A 90 11.40 2.00 12.60
C ARG A 90 9.93 1.88 12.21
N ALA A 91 9.14 1.19 13.01
CA ALA A 91 7.68 1.27 12.91
C ALA A 91 7.26 2.72 13.23
N HIS A 92 6.44 3.32 12.37
CA HIS A 92 5.78 4.59 12.69
C HIS A 92 4.86 4.35 13.89
N GLY A 93 5.26 4.78 15.08
CA GLY A 93 4.38 4.70 16.26
C GLY A 93 5.01 4.52 17.63
N GLU A 94 6.33 4.39 17.78
CA GLU A 94 6.91 4.25 19.13
C GLU A 94 7.82 5.43 19.50
N LYS A 95 7.21 6.42 20.15
CA LYS A 95 7.91 7.16 21.21
C LYS A 95 8.07 6.23 22.41
N LEU A 96 9.23 6.33 23.05
CA LEU A 96 9.69 5.56 24.21
C LEU A 96 8.59 5.21 25.24
N SER A 97 8.40 3.92 25.49
CA SER A 97 7.96 3.42 26.79
C SER A 97 8.54 2.03 27.05
N ASN A 98 9.30 1.91 28.14
CA ASN A 98 9.82 0.68 28.72
C ASN A 98 8.69 -0.34 28.98
N ASN A 99 8.87 -1.59 28.56
CA ASN A 99 9.01 -2.70 29.51
C ASN A 99 9.35 -4.03 28.80
N GLN A 100 10.11 -4.82 29.53
CA GLN A 100 10.70 -6.10 29.17
C GLN A 100 9.70 -7.27 29.17
N ASP A 101 10.11 -8.30 28.43
CA ASP A 101 9.83 -9.73 28.61
C ASP A 101 8.46 -10.30 28.20
N LEU A 102 8.43 -11.04 27.08
CA LEU A 102 8.56 -12.51 27.10
C LEU A 102 8.68 -13.12 25.68
N LYS A 103 9.79 -13.85 25.55
CA LYS A 103 10.37 -14.76 24.54
C LYS A 103 9.48 -15.64 23.63
N ASN A 104 10.03 -15.79 22.41
CA ASN A 104 10.26 -16.99 21.58
C ASN A 104 9.15 -17.63 20.75
N GLY A 105 9.35 -17.64 19.42
CA GLY A 105 8.74 -18.57 18.47
C GLY A 105 8.93 -18.16 17.00
N GLU A 106 9.99 -18.68 16.36
CA GLU A 106 10.10 -18.92 14.91
C GLU A 106 10.20 -17.73 13.93
N THR A 107 11.41 -17.18 13.77
CA THR A 107 11.83 -16.45 12.56
C THR A 107 12.89 -17.24 11.80
N SER A 108 12.46 -18.17 10.96
CA SER A 108 13.32 -18.88 10.01
C SER A 108 12.62 -19.16 8.68
N SER A 109 11.88 -18.18 8.16
CA SER A 109 11.24 -18.29 6.83
C SER A 109 11.26 -17.00 5.98
N GLU A 110 11.67 -15.85 6.53
CA GLU A 110 11.67 -14.58 5.78
C GLU A 110 13.03 -14.27 5.10
N ASN A 111 14.13 -14.83 5.59
CA ASN A 111 15.47 -14.57 5.04
C ASN A 111 15.76 -15.31 3.73
N SER A 112 15.00 -16.35 3.37
CA SER A 112 15.23 -17.15 2.15
C SER A 112 14.56 -16.57 0.89
N ILE A 113 13.58 -15.68 1.04
CA ILE A 113 12.87 -15.05 -0.09
C ILE A 113 13.61 -13.78 -0.55
N ILE A 114 14.28 -13.08 0.36
CA ILE A 114 14.88 -11.77 0.10
C ILE A 114 16.30 -11.88 -0.49
N SER A 115 17.07 -12.92 -0.15
CA SER A 115 18.34 -13.21 -0.83
C SER A 115 18.12 -13.53 -2.31
N ASN A 116 17.10 -14.33 -2.64
CA ASN A 116 16.76 -14.68 -4.02
C ASN A 116 16.25 -13.51 -4.89
N LEU A 117 15.83 -12.38 -4.29
CA LEU A 117 15.45 -11.17 -5.06
C LEU A 117 16.65 -10.33 -5.52
N TYR A 118 17.85 -10.58 -4.98
CA TYR A 118 19.04 -9.76 -5.25
C TYR A 118 20.30 -10.57 -5.60
N GLU A 119 20.26 -11.90 -5.56
CA GLU A 119 21.40 -12.76 -5.89
C GLU A 119 21.42 -13.22 -7.37
N SER A 120 20.39 -12.87 -8.16
CA SER A 120 20.30 -13.25 -9.59
C SER A 120 20.57 -12.11 -10.59
N GLN A 121 21.19 -10.99 -10.19
CA GLN A 121 21.61 -9.97 -11.14
C GLN A 121 23.12 -9.73 -11.06
N GLU A 122 23.85 -10.51 -11.86
CA GLU A 122 25.13 -10.08 -12.40
C GLU A 122 24.99 -8.67 -12.98
N ASN A 123 25.88 -7.77 -12.55
CA ASN A 123 26.19 -6.46 -13.14
C ASN A 123 25.12 -5.86 -14.08
N PRO A 124 24.21 -4.98 -13.61
CA PRO A 124 23.38 -4.22 -14.52
C PRO A 124 24.26 -3.12 -15.14
N THR A 125 24.94 -3.46 -16.22
CA THR A 125 25.30 -2.45 -17.21
C THR A 125 23.99 -1.85 -17.75
N LEU A 126 23.97 -0.53 -17.95
CA LEU A 126 22.86 0.28 -18.47
C LEU A 126 22.45 -0.07 -19.93
N THR A 127 22.69 -1.30 -20.39
CA THR A 127 22.37 -1.75 -21.75
C THR A 127 20.90 -2.13 -21.91
N SER A 128 20.14 -2.32 -20.82
CA SER A 128 18.67 -2.44 -20.84
C SER A 128 18.02 -1.30 -20.03
N ASN A 129 17.86 -0.15 -20.68
CA ASN A 129 17.41 1.10 -20.03
C ASN A 129 15.98 1.04 -19.44
N SER A 130 15.14 0.10 -19.89
CA SER A 130 13.76 -0.07 -19.40
C SER A 130 13.64 -1.24 -18.43
N SER A 131 12.80 -1.08 -17.40
CA SER A 131 12.28 -2.20 -16.62
C SER A 131 11.56 -3.20 -17.52
N PRO A 132 11.71 -4.52 -17.26
CA PRO A 132 11.04 -5.54 -18.05
C PRO A 132 9.52 -5.42 -17.91
N LEU A 133 8.81 -5.55 -19.02
CA LEU A 133 7.35 -5.55 -19.05
C LEU A 133 6.83 -6.95 -18.72
N ASP A 134 5.81 -7.03 -17.86
CA ASP A 134 5.13 -8.28 -17.55
C ASP A 134 4.10 -8.59 -18.65
N LYS A 135 4.26 -9.73 -19.35
CA LYS A 135 3.38 -10.16 -20.45
C LYS A 135 1.94 -10.41 -20.00
N ARG A 136 1.69 -10.58 -18.70
CA ARG A 136 0.34 -10.78 -18.15
C ARG A 136 -0.43 -9.47 -18.03
N TYR A 137 0.27 -8.35 -17.88
CA TYR A 137 -0.34 -7.04 -17.65
C TYR A 137 -0.69 -6.33 -18.97
N THR A 138 -1.79 -6.77 -19.59
CA THR A 138 -2.35 -6.19 -20.82
C THR A 138 -3.74 -5.63 -20.57
N PHE A 139 -4.26 -4.76 -21.44
CA PHE A 139 -5.63 -4.25 -21.31
C PHE A 139 -6.68 -5.37 -21.31
N ASN A 140 -6.48 -6.42 -22.12
CA ASN A 140 -7.39 -7.57 -22.18
C ASN A 140 -7.51 -8.34 -20.85
N ASN A 141 -6.48 -8.26 -20.01
CA ASN A 141 -6.44 -8.89 -18.70
C ASN A 141 -6.80 -7.92 -17.56
N PHE A 142 -7.00 -6.63 -17.86
CA PHE A 142 -7.43 -5.64 -16.87
C PHE A 142 -8.95 -5.66 -16.76
N VAL A 143 -9.48 -5.83 -15.56
CA VAL A 143 -10.92 -5.89 -15.32
C VAL A 143 -11.45 -4.50 -15.03
N VAL A 144 -12.33 -4.03 -15.89
CA VAL A 144 -12.90 -2.68 -15.81
C VAL A 144 -14.19 -2.70 -15.00
N GLY A 145 -14.32 -1.74 -14.09
CA GLY A 145 -15.55 -1.43 -13.38
C GLY A 145 -15.60 0.04 -12.99
N ARG A 146 -16.63 0.43 -12.23
CA ARG A 146 -16.91 1.84 -11.96
C ARG A 146 -15.74 2.58 -11.29
N SER A 147 -15.01 1.90 -10.41
CA SER A 147 -13.91 2.50 -9.64
C SER A 147 -12.62 2.71 -10.42
N ASN A 148 -12.48 2.14 -11.61
CA ASN A 148 -11.24 2.21 -12.41
C ASN A 148 -11.46 2.57 -13.90
N ALA A 149 -12.71 2.76 -14.33
CA ALA A 149 -13.06 3.03 -15.72
C ALA A 149 -12.39 4.28 -16.30
N LEU A 150 -12.35 5.40 -15.55
CA LEU A 150 -11.70 6.62 -16.03
C LEU A 150 -10.20 6.41 -16.26
N ALA A 151 -9.50 5.78 -15.31
CA ALA A 151 -8.08 5.49 -15.41
C ALA A 151 -7.78 4.56 -16.60
N GLN A 152 -8.60 3.53 -16.80
CA GLN A 152 -8.44 2.61 -17.93
C GLN A 152 -8.72 3.29 -19.28
N ALA A 153 -9.78 4.11 -19.37
CA ALA A 153 -10.12 4.83 -20.60
C ALA A 153 -9.01 5.84 -20.98
N ALA A 154 -8.50 6.59 -20.00
CA ALA A 154 -7.37 7.49 -20.19
C ALA A 154 -6.10 6.74 -20.61
N ALA A 155 -5.79 5.62 -19.94
CA ALA A 155 -4.67 4.75 -20.28
C ALA A 155 -4.77 4.22 -21.73
N MET A 156 -5.95 3.79 -22.14
CA MET A 156 -6.20 3.34 -23.51
C MET A 156 -5.95 4.48 -24.51
N ARG A 157 -6.45 5.69 -24.22
CA ARG A 157 -6.28 6.85 -25.10
C ARG A 157 -4.81 7.23 -25.30
N VAL A 158 -4.01 7.31 -24.23
CA VAL A 158 -2.57 7.66 -24.33
C VAL A 158 -1.71 6.57 -24.98
N SER A 159 -2.18 5.31 -24.95
CA SER A 159 -1.52 4.20 -25.65
C SER A 159 -1.74 4.21 -27.16
N GLN A 160 -2.71 5.00 -27.64
CA GLN A 160 -3.17 5.07 -29.03
C GLN A 160 -3.01 6.48 -29.61
N PRO A 161 -1.77 6.99 -29.77
CA PRO A 161 -1.57 8.30 -30.36
C PRO A 161 -2.09 8.30 -31.80
N GLN A 162 -2.93 9.29 -32.13
CA GLN A 162 -3.43 9.48 -33.48
C GLN A 162 -2.48 10.40 -34.26
N LYS A 163 -2.18 10.04 -35.51
CA LYS A 163 -1.37 10.89 -36.39
C LYS A 163 -2.04 12.26 -36.51
N ASN A 164 -1.25 13.32 -36.35
CA ASN A 164 -1.68 14.73 -36.45
C ASN A 164 -2.66 15.21 -35.36
N ILE A 165 -2.82 14.47 -34.26
CA ILE A 165 -3.54 14.95 -33.08
C ILE A 165 -2.52 15.24 -31.97
N PRO A 166 -2.61 16.41 -31.29
CA PRO A 166 -1.76 16.70 -30.15
C PRO A 166 -1.84 15.62 -29.07
N VAL A 167 -0.75 15.44 -28.33
CA VAL A 167 -0.74 14.54 -27.18
C VAL A 167 -1.77 15.01 -26.15
N GLU A 168 -2.74 14.15 -25.86
CA GLU A 168 -3.78 14.38 -24.86
C GLU A 168 -3.31 13.92 -23.48
N PHE A 169 -3.89 14.51 -22.43
CA PHE A 169 -3.67 14.11 -21.05
C PHE A 169 -2.17 14.02 -20.69
N ASN A 170 -1.40 15.08 -20.95
CA ASN A 170 0.03 15.11 -20.62
C ASN A 170 0.29 16.01 -19.40
N PRO A 171 0.82 15.47 -18.28
CA PRO A 171 1.00 14.06 -17.99
C PRO A 171 -0.34 13.36 -17.68
N LEU A 172 -0.39 12.05 -17.87
CA LEU A 172 -1.45 11.21 -17.29
C LEU A 172 -0.94 10.71 -15.94
N TYR A 173 -1.56 11.16 -14.86
CA TYR A 173 -1.22 10.73 -13.51
C TYR A 173 -2.28 9.76 -12.97
N ILE A 174 -1.92 8.49 -12.82
CA ILE A 174 -2.79 7.42 -12.31
C ILE A 174 -2.49 7.21 -10.83
N HIS A 175 -3.49 7.25 -9.96
CA HIS A 175 -3.24 7.01 -8.54
C HIS A 175 -4.30 6.17 -7.84
N GLY A 176 -3.92 5.55 -6.74
CA GLY A 176 -4.81 4.74 -5.92
C GLY A 176 -4.02 3.87 -4.95
N PRO A 177 -4.69 3.23 -3.98
CA PRO A 177 -4.04 2.36 -3.00
C PRO A 177 -3.18 1.25 -3.61
N VAL A 178 -2.39 0.58 -2.78
CA VAL A 178 -1.59 -0.58 -3.20
C VAL A 178 -2.47 -1.68 -3.80
N GLY A 179 -1.95 -2.37 -4.82
CA GLY A 179 -2.65 -3.52 -5.42
C GLY A 179 -3.95 -3.21 -6.18
N THR A 180 -4.20 -1.96 -6.56
CA THR A 180 -5.38 -1.52 -7.34
C THR A 180 -5.22 -1.64 -8.86
N GLY A 181 -4.03 -1.98 -9.36
CA GLY A 181 -3.79 -2.17 -10.81
C GLY A 181 -3.02 -1.05 -11.52
N LYS A 182 -2.42 -0.12 -10.78
CA LYS A 182 -1.56 0.95 -11.34
C LYS A 182 -0.44 0.44 -12.25
N THR A 183 0.42 -0.44 -11.73
CA THR A 183 1.49 -1.10 -12.49
C THR A 183 0.95 -1.89 -13.68
N HIS A 184 -0.22 -2.51 -13.54
CA HIS A 184 -0.88 -3.24 -14.63
C HIS A 184 -1.21 -2.27 -15.77
N LEU A 185 -1.85 -1.14 -15.48
CA LEU A 185 -2.18 -0.14 -16.50
C LEU A 185 -0.93 0.42 -17.19
N LEU A 186 0.14 0.73 -16.45
CA LEU A 186 1.40 1.18 -17.07
C LEU A 186 1.96 0.14 -18.06
N ASN A 187 1.99 -1.13 -17.66
CA ASN A 187 2.44 -2.21 -18.55
C ASN A 187 1.49 -2.38 -19.75
N ALA A 188 0.18 -2.27 -19.54
CA ALA A 188 -0.80 -2.37 -20.59
C ALA A 188 -0.64 -1.26 -21.64
N ILE A 189 -0.39 -0.02 -21.20
CA ILE A 189 -0.06 1.11 -22.09
C ILE A 189 1.18 0.77 -22.91
N ALA A 190 2.24 0.26 -22.28
CA ALA A 190 3.49 -0.08 -22.96
C ALA A 190 3.28 -1.17 -24.03
N TRP A 191 2.58 -2.26 -23.68
CA TRP A 191 2.29 -3.36 -24.61
C TRP A 191 1.42 -2.91 -25.78
N GLU A 192 0.35 -2.19 -25.49
CA GLU A 192 -0.59 -1.71 -26.50
C GLU A 192 0.07 -0.71 -27.45
N SER A 193 0.87 0.20 -26.90
CA SER A 193 1.64 1.16 -27.69
C SER A 193 2.66 0.47 -28.58
N LYS A 194 3.38 -0.53 -28.07
CA LYS A 194 4.36 -1.30 -28.86
C LYS A 194 3.71 -2.14 -29.95
N ALA A 195 2.50 -2.67 -29.69
CA ALA A 195 1.76 -3.46 -30.65
C ALA A 195 1.26 -2.62 -31.84
N ARG A 196 0.83 -1.38 -31.59
CA ARG A 196 0.36 -0.46 -32.65
C ARG A 196 1.46 0.34 -33.34
N HIS A 197 2.49 0.72 -32.59
CA HIS A 197 3.61 1.53 -33.05
C HIS A 197 4.93 0.87 -32.66
N PRO A 198 5.37 -0.19 -33.37
CA PRO A 198 6.60 -0.92 -33.05
C PRO A 198 7.87 -0.05 -33.04
N GLU A 199 7.85 1.07 -33.78
CA GLU A 199 8.90 2.08 -33.87
C GLU A 199 8.99 3.01 -32.66
N ARG A 200 7.90 3.11 -31.87
CA ARG A 200 7.81 4.06 -30.76
C ARG A 200 8.77 3.67 -29.64
N LYS A 201 9.59 4.61 -29.20
CA LYS A 201 10.58 4.42 -28.14
C LYS A 201 9.91 4.59 -26.78
N ILE A 202 9.74 3.47 -26.06
CA ILE A 202 9.05 3.42 -24.77
C ILE A 202 10.07 3.16 -23.68
N LEU A 203 10.02 3.97 -22.62
CA LEU A 203 10.86 3.82 -21.44
C LEU A 203 9.98 3.64 -20.19
N PHE A 204 10.04 2.45 -19.59
CA PHE A 204 9.35 2.13 -18.34
C PHE A 204 10.35 1.98 -17.20
N LEU A 205 10.13 2.66 -16.08
CA LEU A 205 10.94 2.54 -14.87
C LEU A 205 10.16 2.91 -13.62
N SER A 206 10.60 2.43 -12.46
CA SER A 206 10.12 2.96 -11.18
C SER A 206 10.88 4.23 -10.81
N ALA A 207 10.30 5.07 -9.96
CA ALA A 207 10.97 6.23 -9.37
C ALA A 207 12.27 5.83 -8.65
N VAL A 208 12.30 4.65 -8.02
CA VAL A 208 13.50 4.11 -7.37
C VAL A 208 14.60 3.81 -8.38
N ARG A 209 14.27 3.21 -9.53
CA ARG A 209 15.25 2.93 -10.59
C ARG A 209 15.74 4.21 -11.24
N PHE A 210 14.89 5.22 -11.40
CA PHE A 210 15.30 6.56 -11.82
C PHE A 210 16.36 7.13 -10.87
N MET A 211 16.05 7.14 -9.57
CA MET A 211 16.95 7.63 -8.54
C MET A 211 18.30 6.94 -8.53
N SER A 212 18.30 5.60 -8.54
CA SER A 212 19.54 4.83 -8.52
C SER A 212 20.42 5.12 -9.74
N SER A 213 19.80 5.20 -10.92
CA SER A 213 20.50 5.45 -12.19
C SER A 213 21.08 6.87 -12.23
N PHE A 214 20.35 7.86 -11.71
CA PHE A 214 20.85 9.23 -11.61
C PHE A 214 22.04 9.34 -10.64
N VAL A 215 21.93 8.72 -9.46
CA VAL A 215 23.02 8.72 -8.47
C VAL A 215 24.27 8.05 -9.02
N GLU A 216 24.11 6.94 -9.74
CA GLU A 216 25.21 6.26 -10.41
C GLU A 216 25.87 7.13 -11.47
N ALA A 217 25.08 7.79 -12.32
CA ALA A 217 25.58 8.73 -13.33
C ALA A 217 26.34 9.92 -12.72
N VAL A 218 25.89 10.45 -11.58
CA VAL A 218 26.62 11.50 -10.86
C VAL A 218 27.95 10.95 -10.31
N LYS A 219 27.96 9.75 -9.74
CA LYS A 219 29.18 9.11 -9.20
C LYS A 219 30.21 8.81 -10.28
N SER A 220 29.77 8.33 -11.45
CA SER A 220 30.64 8.06 -12.59
C SER A 220 31.00 9.30 -13.40
N LYS A 221 30.46 10.48 -13.05
CA LYS A 221 30.55 11.73 -13.81
C LYS A 221 30.01 11.61 -15.25
N ASP A 222 29.03 10.74 -15.45
CA ASP A 222 28.41 10.44 -16.75
C ASP A 222 26.92 10.86 -16.80
N THR A 223 26.64 12.09 -16.34
CA THR A 223 25.26 12.63 -16.32
C THR A 223 24.72 12.91 -17.73
N ILE A 224 25.60 13.08 -18.72
CA ILE A 224 25.23 13.32 -20.12
C ILE A 224 24.59 12.06 -20.71
N SER A 225 25.22 10.89 -20.55
CA SER A 225 24.66 9.63 -21.04
C SER A 225 23.34 9.31 -20.36
N PHE A 226 23.22 9.59 -19.05
CA PHE A 226 21.95 9.47 -18.33
C PHE A 226 20.84 10.32 -18.95
N LYS A 227 21.07 11.60 -19.24
CA LYS A 227 20.07 12.48 -19.86
C LYS A 227 19.68 12.02 -21.27
N LYS A 228 20.64 11.49 -22.03
CA LYS A 228 20.41 11.00 -23.39
C LYS A 228 19.38 9.86 -23.45
N ILE A 229 19.31 9.04 -22.40
CA ILE A 229 18.30 7.97 -22.27
C ILE A 229 16.88 8.55 -22.35
N PHE A 230 16.65 9.72 -21.76
CA PHE A 230 15.31 10.33 -21.71
C PHE A 230 15.01 11.23 -22.91
N SER A 231 16.02 11.85 -23.53
CA SER A 231 15.80 12.70 -24.71
C SER A 231 15.35 11.93 -25.96
N ASP A 232 15.57 10.61 -25.98
CA ASP A 232 15.28 9.73 -27.12
C ASP A 232 13.97 8.93 -26.94
N VAL A 233 13.05 9.39 -26.09
CA VAL A 233 11.86 8.62 -25.69
C VAL A 233 10.57 9.30 -26.14
N ASP A 234 9.69 8.52 -26.77
CA ASP A 234 8.36 8.96 -27.21
C ASP A 234 7.27 8.79 -26.13
N LEU A 235 7.51 7.86 -25.20
CA LEU A 235 6.62 7.51 -24.11
C LEU A 235 7.41 7.18 -22.84
N LEU A 236 7.31 8.04 -21.84
CA LEU A 236 7.88 7.82 -20.51
C LEU A 236 6.80 7.29 -19.55
N LEU A 237 7.05 6.12 -18.96
CA LEU A 237 6.21 5.47 -17.97
C LEU A 237 6.95 5.38 -16.63
N ILE A 238 6.45 6.07 -15.61
CA ILE A 238 7.04 6.05 -14.25
C ILE A 238 6.09 5.37 -13.28
N ASP A 239 6.56 4.31 -12.60
CA ASP A 239 5.83 3.69 -11.50
C ASP A 239 6.32 4.18 -10.13
N ASP A 240 5.45 4.03 -9.13
CA ASP A 240 5.70 4.33 -7.72
C ASP A 240 6.32 5.72 -7.44
N MET A 241 5.71 6.77 -7.97
CA MET A 241 6.15 8.16 -7.84
C MET A 241 6.36 8.62 -6.38
N GLN A 242 5.64 8.02 -5.42
CA GLN A 242 5.79 8.28 -3.99
C GLN A 242 7.22 8.06 -3.46
N PHE A 243 8.03 7.26 -4.16
CA PHE A 243 9.42 7.00 -3.76
C PHE A 243 10.42 8.02 -4.31
N LEU A 244 10.01 8.98 -5.16
CA LEU A 244 10.93 9.99 -5.67
C LEU A 244 11.33 10.98 -4.55
N GLN A 245 12.58 10.90 -4.10
CA GLN A 245 13.09 11.70 -2.99
C GLN A 245 14.47 12.29 -3.28
N GLY A 246 14.80 13.37 -2.58
CA GLY A 246 16.06 14.11 -2.73
C GLY A 246 15.91 15.31 -3.66
N LYS A 247 16.33 16.49 -3.19
CA LYS A 247 16.14 17.76 -3.91
C LYS A 247 16.78 17.74 -5.30
N SER A 248 18.03 17.29 -5.42
CA SER A 248 18.76 17.22 -6.69
C SER A 248 18.12 16.23 -7.68
N VAL A 249 17.65 15.09 -7.17
CA VAL A 249 16.92 14.08 -7.97
C VAL A 249 15.61 14.66 -8.51
N GLN A 250 14.82 15.30 -7.65
CA GLN A 250 13.53 15.90 -8.06
C GLN A 250 13.73 17.04 -9.05
N GLN A 251 14.80 17.83 -8.89
CA GLN A 251 15.19 18.85 -9.85
C GLN A 251 15.58 18.25 -11.20
N GLU A 252 16.38 17.19 -11.24
CA GLU A 252 16.73 16.54 -12.51
C GLU A 252 15.51 15.90 -13.17
N PHE A 253 14.63 15.25 -12.40
CA PHE A 253 13.37 14.75 -12.91
C PHE A 253 12.49 15.88 -13.46
N CYS A 254 12.41 17.04 -12.79
CA CYS A 254 11.74 18.23 -13.30
C CYS A 254 12.30 18.66 -14.66
N HIS A 255 13.62 18.64 -14.84
CA HIS A 255 14.25 19.03 -16.09
C HIS A 255 13.88 18.07 -17.22
N ILE A 256 13.98 16.77 -16.98
CA ILE A 256 13.58 15.72 -17.92
C ILE A 256 12.10 15.84 -18.28
N PHE A 257 11.23 16.02 -17.28
CA PHE A 257 9.79 16.20 -17.46
C PHE A 257 9.49 17.39 -18.39
N ASN A 258 10.10 18.57 -18.15
CA ASN A 258 9.84 19.74 -18.97
C ASN A 258 10.35 19.55 -20.40
N ALA A 259 11.48 18.88 -20.59
CA ALA A 259 12.02 18.61 -21.91
C ALA A 259 11.07 17.71 -22.73
N LEU A 260 10.54 16.65 -22.11
CA LEU A 260 9.57 15.75 -22.73
C LEU A 260 8.22 16.45 -23.01
N ASP A 261 7.73 17.27 -22.08
CA ASP A 261 6.47 17.99 -22.27
C ASP A 261 6.57 19.06 -23.37
N THR A 262 7.69 19.77 -23.44
CA THR A 262 7.96 20.76 -24.50
C THR A 262 8.02 20.09 -25.87
N SER A 263 8.63 18.91 -25.95
CA SER A 263 8.70 18.10 -27.18
C SER A 263 7.44 17.29 -27.45
N LYS A 264 6.39 17.45 -26.64
CA LYS A 264 5.11 16.74 -26.76
C LYS A 264 5.26 15.22 -26.77
N HIS A 265 6.25 14.69 -26.05
CA HIS A 265 6.33 13.27 -25.77
C HIS A 265 5.37 12.92 -24.62
N GLN A 266 4.79 11.72 -24.68
CA GLN A 266 3.79 11.30 -23.70
C GLN A 266 4.45 10.93 -22.37
N ILE A 267 3.91 11.46 -21.28
CA ILE A 267 4.34 11.14 -19.92
C ILE A 267 3.15 10.50 -19.20
N VAL A 268 3.36 9.30 -18.64
CA VAL A 268 2.40 8.62 -17.77
C VAL A 268 3.10 8.25 -16.46
N ILE A 269 2.48 8.61 -15.34
CA ILE A 269 3.05 8.45 -14.01
C ILE A 269 2.03 7.76 -13.12
N ALA A 270 2.47 6.82 -12.31
CA ALA A 270 1.65 6.19 -11.29
C ALA A 270 2.15 6.50 -9.88
N GLY A 271 1.24 6.73 -8.94
CA GLY A 271 1.55 6.90 -7.51
C GLY A 271 0.50 6.29 -6.60
N ASP A 272 0.84 6.05 -5.33
CA ASP A 272 -0.13 5.52 -4.35
C ASP A 272 -1.23 6.52 -3.96
N SER A 273 -0.98 7.81 -4.19
CA SER A 273 -1.80 8.92 -3.72
C SER A 273 -1.90 10.02 -4.77
N ALA A 274 -2.90 10.90 -4.63
CA ALA A 274 -3.02 12.10 -5.46
C ALA A 274 -1.77 12.99 -5.31
N PRO A 275 -1.39 13.81 -6.32
CA PRO A 275 -0.16 14.60 -6.27
C PRO A 275 -0.06 15.50 -5.03
N SER A 276 -1.18 16.12 -4.62
CA SER A 276 -1.25 16.99 -3.44
C SER A 276 -0.93 16.27 -2.12
N LYS A 277 -1.10 14.94 -2.06
CA LYS A 277 -0.84 14.11 -0.88
C LYS A 277 0.58 13.52 -0.84
N LEU A 278 1.40 13.75 -1.88
CA LEU A 278 2.78 13.29 -1.91
C LEU A 278 3.69 14.23 -1.13
N GLU A 279 3.75 14.06 0.19
CA GLU A 279 4.52 14.92 1.11
C GLU A 279 5.99 15.07 0.74
N MET A 280 6.58 14.01 0.18
CA MET A 280 7.99 13.96 -0.16
C MET A 280 8.34 14.77 -1.42
N LEU A 281 7.36 15.19 -2.22
CA LEU A 281 7.58 15.98 -3.44
C LEU A 281 7.50 17.48 -3.15
N ASP A 282 8.34 18.25 -3.83
CA ASP A 282 8.20 19.71 -3.84
C ASP A 282 6.94 20.19 -4.58
N ASP A 283 6.49 21.41 -4.29
CA ASP A 283 5.26 21.96 -4.85
C ASP A 283 5.32 22.12 -6.38
N ARG A 284 6.55 22.31 -6.89
CA ARG A 284 6.84 22.40 -8.31
C ARG A 284 6.52 21.08 -9.04
N MET A 285 6.88 19.95 -8.45
CA MET A 285 6.55 18.61 -8.93
C MET A 285 5.07 18.31 -8.78
N LYS A 286 4.48 18.60 -7.61
CA LYS A 286 3.03 18.41 -7.38
C LYS A 286 2.19 19.15 -8.42
N SER A 287 2.55 20.40 -8.71
CA SER A 287 1.90 21.23 -9.73
C SER A 287 2.00 20.61 -11.13
N ARG A 288 3.18 20.11 -11.53
CA ARG A 288 3.38 19.43 -12.81
C ARG A 288 2.54 18.18 -12.97
N LEU A 289 2.54 17.32 -11.94
CA LEU A 289 1.74 16.09 -11.94
C LEU A 289 0.24 16.40 -12.02
N SER A 290 -0.19 17.54 -11.47
CA SER A 290 -1.59 17.99 -11.48
C SER A 290 -1.97 18.76 -12.76
N GLY A 291 -1.00 19.11 -13.61
CA GLY A 291 -1.22 19.95 -14.80
C GLY A 291 -1.89 19.22 -15.98
N GLY A 292 -1.94 17.88 -15.94
CA GLY A 292 -2.59 17.05 -16.94
C GLY A 292 -3.85 16.36 -16.39
N LEU A 293 -4.08 15.10 -16.77
CA LEU A 293 -5.21 14.32 -16.25
C LEU A 293 -4.81 13.53 -15.01
N VAL A 294 -5.48 13.78 -13.89
CA VAL A 294 -5.34 13.00 -12.66
C VAL A 294 -6.48 11.99 -12.59
N ALA A 295 -6.17 10.71 -12.76
CA ALA A 295 -7.14 9.63 -12.77
C ALA A 295 -6.98 8.73 -11.53
N GLN A 296 -8.04 8.66 -10.72
CA GLN A 296 -8.08 7.81 -9.54
C GLN A 296 -8.52 6.38 -9.89
N ILE A 297 -7.88 5.40 -9.26
CA ILE A 297 -8.35 4.02 -9.11
C ILE A 297 -8.85 3.85 -7.69
N GLY A 298 -10.15 3.61 -7.56
CA GLY A 298 -10.82 3.36 -6.29
C GLY A 298 -10.72 1.90 -5.82
N PRO A 299 -11.39 1.56 -4.71
CA PRO A 299 -11.48 0.19 -4.23
C PRO A 299 -12.18 -0.70 -5.28
N THR A 300 -11.78 -1.97 -5.33
CA THR A 300 -12.41 -2.96 -6.21
C THR A 300 -13.75 -3.39 -5.63
N ASP A 301 -14.84 -3.28 -6.38
CA ASP A 301 -16.14 -3.85 -6.01
C ASP A 301 -16.17 -5.37 -6.22
N PHE A 302 -17.26 -6.02 -5.81
CA PHE A 302 -17.39 -7.48 -5.93
C PHE A 302 -17.21 -7.95 -7.38
N ASP A 303 -17.77 -7.24 -8.36
CA ASP A 303 -17.74 -7.62 -9.77
C ASP A 303 -16.32 -7.54 -10.34
N ILE A 304 -15.57 -6.47 -10.00
CA ILE A 304 -14.15 -6.35 -10.36
C ILE A 304 -13.35 -7.49 -9.74
N ARG A 305 -13.54 -7.76 -8.44
CA ARG A 305 -12.80 -8.84 -7.74
C ARG A 305 -13.10 -10.20 -8.34
N ARG A 306 -14.38 -10.47 -8.63
CA ARG A 306 -14.84 -11.69 -9.29
C ARG A 306 -14.21 -11.85 -10.67
N GLY A 307 -14.24 -10.79 -11.48
CA GLY A 307 -13.64 -10.79 -12.82
C GLY A 307 -12.11 -10.97 -12.78
N ILE A 308 -11.42 -10.40 -11.78
CA ILE A 308 -9.96 -10.60 -11.61
C ILE A 308 -9.67 -12.08 -11.40
N LEU A 309 -10.44 -12.74 -10.55
CA LEU A 309 -10.29 -14.18 -10.30
C LEU A 309 -10.59 -15.00 -11.58
N GLU A 310 -11.62 -14.66 -12.34
CA GLU A 310 -11.93 -15.37 -13.60
C GLU A 310 -10.81 -15.23 -14.62
N LYS A 311 -10.26 -14.02 -14.79
CA LYS A 311 -9.12 -13.78 -15.69
C LYS A 311 -7.88 -14.54 -15.25
N LYS A 312 -7.60 -14.58 -13.94
CA LYS A 312 -6.46 -15.30 -13.38
C LYS A 312 -6.62 -16.82 -13.54
N LEU A 313 -7.80 -17.37 -13.29
CA LEU A 313 -8.09 -18.79 -13.53
C LEU A 313 -7.89 -19.16 -15.01
N ALA A 314 -8.41 -18.34 -15.93
CA ALA A 314 -8.23 -18.54 -17.37
C ALA A 314 -6.76 -18.50 -17.79
N GLN A 315 -5.93 -17.67 -17.15
CA GLN A 315 -4.48 -17.65 -17.38
C GLN A 315 -3.80 -18.91 -16.86
N THR A 316 -4.17 -19.39 -15.68
CA THR A 316 -3.62 -20.62 -15.08
C THR A 316 -3.94 -21.86 -15.92
N LEU A 317 -5.17 -21.96 -16.45
CA LEU A 317 -5.60 -23.08 -17.30
C LEU A 317 -4.80 -23.21 -18.59
N ARG A 318 -4.21 -22.12 -19.09
CA ARG A 318 -3.33 -22.17 -20.28
C ARG A 318 -1.98 -22.83 -20.00
N GLY A 319 -1.58 -22.95 -18.73
CA GLY A 319 -0.32 -23.56 -18.31
C GLY A 319 -0.51 -25.01 -17.85
N ASN A 320 -0.75 -25.96 -18.77
CA ASN A 320 -0.73 -27.43 -18.60
C ASN A 320 -1.35 -28.06 -17.32
N THR A 321 -2.08 -27.30 -16.51
CA THR A 321 -2.62 -27.75 -15.22
C THR A 321 -4.13 -27.74 -15.36
N ARG A 322 -4.74 -28.93 -15.41
CA ARG A 322 -6.19 -29.08 -15.39
C ARG A 322 -6.65 -28.88 -13.95
N ILE A 323 -7.08 -27.66 -13.64
CA ILE A 323 -7.63 -27.30 -12.32
C ILE A 323 -9.06 -26.86 -12.52
N GLU A 324 -9.98 -27.51 -11.83
CA GLU A 324 -11.38 -27.11 -11.80
C GLU A 324 -11.65 -26.34 -10.50
N ILE A 325 -12.04 -25.07 -10.64
CA ILE A 325 -12.50 -24.25 -9.52
C ILE A 325 -13.96 -23.90 -9.79
N SER A 326 -14.85 -24.25 -8.86
CA SER A 326 -16.27 -23.98 -9.01
C SER A 326 -16.58 -22.48 -8.91
N PRO A 327 -17.67 -22.00 -9.52
CA PRO A 327 -18.12 -20.62 -9.36
C PRO A 327 -18.35 -20.24 -7.89
N SER A 328 -18.80 -21.16 -7.04
CA SER A 328 -19.03 -20.88 -5.62
C SER A 328 -17.74 -20.54 -4.85
N VAL A 329 -16.61 -21.17 -5.20
CA VAL A 329 -15.30 -20.85 -4.61
C VAL A 329 -14.85 -19.45 -5.02
N LEU A 330 -14.99 -19.10 -6.30
CA LEU A 330 -14.65 -17.78 -6.79
C LEU A 330 -15.51 -16.67 -6.15
N ASP A 331 -16.80 -16.92 -5.92
CA ASP A 331 -17.71 -15.98 -5.24
C ASP A 331 -17.34 -15.82 -3.77
N PHE A 332 -16.98 -16.94 -3.12
CA PHE A 332 -16.49 -16.93 -1.76
C PHE A 332 -15.24 -16.07 -1.62
N LEU A 333 -14.24 -16.25 -2.49
CA LEU A 333 -13.01 -15.44 -2.48
C LEU A 333 -13.29 -13.96 -2.73
N ALA A 334 -14.11 -13.64 -3.74
CA ALA A 334 -14.47 -12.26 -4.06
C ALA A 334 -15.26 -11.55 -2.94
N ARG A 335 -15.98 -12.29 -2.09
CA ARG A 335 -16.66 -11.74 -0.90
C ARG A 335 -15.72 -11.55 0.28
N ARG A 336 -14.81 -12.50 0.50
CA ARG A 336 -13.92 -12.53 1.67
C ARG A 336 -12.70 -11.64 1.54
N ILE A 337 -12.12 -11.51 0.35
CA ILE A 337 -10.89 -10.74 0.16
C ILE A 337 -11.25 -9.40 -0.49
N GLN A 338 -11.24 -8.33 0.31
CA GLN A 338 -11.66 -6.98 -0.13
C GLN A 338 -10.50 -5.96 -0.17
N SER A 339 -9.33 -6.37 0.31
CA SER A 339 -8.13 -5.55 0.52
C SER A 339 -7.48 -5.08 -0.79
N SER A 340 -7.06 -6.00 -1.66
CA SER A 340 -6.40 -5.66 -2.92
C SER A 340 -6.44 -6.78 -3.97
N GLY A 341 -6.24 -6.41 -5.24
CA GLY A 341 -6.07 -7.38 -6.33
C GLY A 341 -4.87 -8.31 -6.13
N ARG A 342 -3.79 -7.82 -5.47
CA ARG A 342 -2.61 -8.64 -5.14
C ARG A 342 -2.95 -9.75 -4.15
N GLU A 343 -3.76 -9.46 -3.14
CA GLU A 343 -4.19 -10.46 -2.16
C GLU A 343 -5.17 -11.48 -2.76
N LEU A 344 -6.07 -11.05 -3.65
CA LEU A 344 -6.92 -11.97 -4.42
C LEU A 344 -6.11 -12.95 -5.25
N GLU A 345 -5.11 -12.45 -6.00
CA GLU A 345 -4.21 -13.30 -6.76
C GLU A 345 -3.38 -14.22 -5.85
N GLY A 346 -2.90 -13.70 -4.72
CA GLY A 346 -2.18 -14.47 -3.71
C GLY A 346 -3.00 -15.64 -3.15
N ALA A 347 -4.25 -15.38 -2.76
CA ALA A 347 -5.19 -16.39 -2.30
C ALA A 347 -5.43 -17.47 -3.34
N MET A 348 -5.66 -17.09 -4.60
CA MET A 348 -5.86 -18.07 -5.66
C MET A 348 -4.59 -18.92 -5.88
N ASN A 349 -3.41 -18.30 -5.90
CA ASN A 349 -2.16 -19.04 -6.04
C ASN A 349 -1.98 -20.07 -4.90
N ARG A 350 -2.36 -19.72 -3.67
CA ARG A 350 -2.31 -20.63 -2.52
C ARG A 350 -3.27 -21.80 -2.68
N ILE A 351 -4.51 -21.55 -3.10
CA ILE A 351 -5.49 -22.61 -3.34
C ILE A 351 -5.03 -23.55 -4.45
N ILE A 352 -4.50 -23.00 -5.54
CA ILE A 352 -3.92 -23.78 -6.64
C ILE A 352 -2.72 -24.61 -6.15
N ALA A 353 -1.84 -24.02 -5.35
CA ALA A 353 -0.68 -24.72 -4.78
C ALA A 353 -1.12 -25.84 -3.82
N ALA A 354 -2.06 -25.58 -2.92
CA ALA A 354 -2.62 -26.55 -1.99
C ALA A 354 -3.25 -27.75 -2.73
N HIS A 355 -4.03 -27.47 -3.79
CA HIS A 355 -4.55 -28.50 -4.68
C HIS A 355 -3.45 -29.31 -5.35
N SER A 356 -2.44 -28.65 -5.92
CA SER A 356 -1.32 -29.31 -6.60
C SER A 356 -0.50 -30.22 -5.68
N LEU A 357 -0.36 -29.83 -4.41
CA LEU A 357 0.43 -30.58 -3.42
C LEU A 357 -0.38 -31.71 -2.76
N ASN A 358 -1.61 -31.43 -2.35
CA ASN A 358 -2.43 -32.37 -1.57
C ASN A 358 -3.37 -33.22 -2.44
N LYS A 359 -3.52 -32.88 -3.72
CA LYS A 359 -4.45 -33.51 -4.69
C LYS A 359 -5.91 -33.57 -4.21
N ARG A 360 -6.30 -32.70 -3.28
CA ARG A 360 -7.68 -32.59 -2.76
C ARG A 360 -8.52 -31.70 -3.67
N PRO A 361 -9.83 -31.97 -3.84
CA PRO A 361 -10.70 -31.10 -4.62
C PRO A 361 -10.76 -29.70 -4.00
N ILE A 362 -10.85 -28.68 -4.85
CA ILE A 362 -10.98 -27.28 -4.41
C ILE A 362 -12.45 -27.03 -4.05
N THR A 363 -12.79 -27.21 -2.78
CA THR A 363 -14.11 -26.85 -2.23
C THR A 363 -14.06 -25.49 -1.53
N VAL A 364 -15.23 -24.94 -1.16
CA VAL A 364 -15.31 -23.68 -0.41
C VAL A 364 -14.64 -23.81 0.96
N GLU A 365 -14.77 -24.97 1.60
CA GLU A 365 -14.17 -25.29 2.88
C GLU A 365 -12.64 -25.33 2.79
N GLU A 366 -12.08 -26.02 1.78
CA GLU A 366 -10.63 -26.07 1.56
C GLU A 366 -10.06 -24.70 1.19
N ALA A 367 -10.81 -23.92 0.39
CA ALA A 367 -10.46 -22.55 0.07
C ALA A 367 -10.43 -21.67 1.33
N ALA A 368 -11.41 -21.81 2.22
CA ALA A 368 -11.47 -21.06 3.48
C ALA A 368 -10.26 -21.36 4.38
N LEU A 369 -9.86 -22.63 4.50
CA LEU A 369 -8.66 -23.03 5.24
C LEU A 369 -7.39 -22.42 4.64
N SER A 370 -7.30 -22.35 3.31
CA SER A 370 -6.11 -21.88 2.59
C SER A 370 -5.87 -20.37 2.68
N ILE A 371 -6.87 -19.58 3.07
CA ILE A 371 -6.80 -18.11 3.11
C ILE A 371 -7.01 -17.53 4.51
N GLN A 372 -7.01 -18.37 5.55
CA GLN A 372 -7.38 -17.97 6.91
C GLN A 372 -6.51 -16.82 7.46
N ASP A 373 -5.22 -16.79 7.09
CA ASP A 373 -4.24 -15.76 7.46
C ASP A 373 -4.28 -14.51 6.57
N LEU A 374 -4.90 -14.58 5.38
CA LEU A 374 -5.10 -13.42 4.50
C LEU A 374 -6.30 -12.57 4.91
N ILE A 375 -7.23 -13.14 5.67
CA ILE A 375 -8.37 -12.42 6.21
C ILE A 375 -7.87 -11.64 7.43
N SER A 376 -7.60 -10.35 7.24
CA SER A 376 -7.10 -9.47 8.31
C SER A 376 -7.95 -9.54 9.56
N GLU A 377 -7.35 -9.49 10.75
CA GLU A 377 -8.06 -9.42 12.05
C GLU A 377 -9.07 -8.26 12.13
N GLU A 378 -8.87 -7.19 11.35
CA GLU A 378 -9.82 -6.09 11.19
C GLU A 378 -11.17 -6.52 10.62
N GLN A 379 -11.21 -7.51 9.72
CA GLN A 379 -12.47 -8.09 9.22
C GLN A 379 -13.12 -9.06 10.22
N ASN A 380 -12.37 -9.44 11.25
CA ASN A 380 -12.84 -10.23 12.38
C ASN A 380 -13.27 -9.35 13.56
N ARG A 381 -13.25 -8.01 13.41
CA ARG A 381 -13.80 -7.08 14.41
C ARG A 381 -15.31 -7.26 14.45
N GLN A 382 -15.76 -8.16 15.31
CA GLN A 382 -17.17 -8.27 15.65
C GLN A 382 -17.64 -6.91 16.14
N ILE A 383 -18.67 -6.36 15.48
CA ILE A 383 -19.30 -5.12 15.91
C ILE A 383 -19.76 -5.30 17.35
N MET A 384 -19.24 -4.48 18.26
CA MET A 384 -19.66 -4.50 19.66
C MET A 384 -20.87 -3.58 19.85
N ILE A 385 -21.70 -3.87 20.86
CA ILE A 385 -22.80 -2.97 21.24
C ILE A 385 -22.28 -1.56 21.56
N GLU A 386 -21.03 -1.44 22.02
CA GLU A 386 -20.37 -0.16 22.27
C GLU A 386 -20.17 0.66 20.99
N ASP A 387 -19.81 0.01 19.88
CA ASP A 387 -19.66 0.66 18.58
C ASP A 387 -21.03 1.18 18.09
N VAL A 388 -22.08 0.37 18.25
CA VAL A 388 -23.46 0.78 17.95
C VAL A 388 -23.87 2.01 18.76
N LEU A 389 -23.61 2.02 20.07
CA LEU A 389 -23.91 3.15 20.96
C LEU A 389 -23.16 4.43 20.54
N ARG A 390 -21.89 4.31 20.14
CA ARG A 390 -21.10 5.44 19.64
C ARG A 390 -21.65 6.00 18.34
N THR A 391 -21.95 5.13 17.37
CA THR A 391 -22.47 5.54 16.05
C THR A 391 -23.83 6.20 16.15
N ILE A 392 -24.76 5.65 16.93
CA ILE A 392 -26.08 6.29 17.12
C ILE A 392 -25.97 7.62 17.90
N SER A 393 -25.03 7.71 18.86
CA SER A 393 -24.81 8.94 19.63
C SER A 393 -24.35 10.08 18.71
N GLY A 394 -23.37 9.80 17.83
CA GLY A 394 -22.87 10.75 16.84
C GLY A 394 -23.92 11.14 15.81
N HIS A 395 -24.63 10.16 15.25
CA HIS A 395 -25.60 10.41 14.18
C HIS A 395 -26.83 11.21 14.65
N PHE A 396 -27.36 10.91 15.84
CA PHE A 396 -28.54 11.60 16.37
C PHE A 396 -28.21 12.77 17.29
N ASN A 397 -26.91 13.06 17.47
CA ASN A 397 -26.40 14.10 18.36
C ASN A 397 -26.98 13.99 19.79
N VAL A 398 -27.05 12.76 20.30
CA VAL A 398 -27.51 12.45 21.66
C VAL A 398 -26.38 11.80 22.43
N THR A 399 -26.30 12.06 23.73
CA THR A 399 -25.23 11.44 24.53
C THR A 399 -25.51 9.96 24.76
N LYS A 400 -24.44 9.16 24.91
CA LYS A 400 -24.55 7.76 25.31
C LYS A 400 -25.36 7.62 26.61
N GLN A 401 -25.16 8.52 27.57
CA GLN A 401 -25.91 8.51 28.83
C GLN A 401 -27.41 8.73 28.62
N ASP A 402 -27.81 9.62 27.71
CA ASP A 402 -29.21 9.82 27.38
C ASP A 402 -29.84 8.55 26.77
N ILE A 403 -29.13 7.89 25.87
CA ILE A 403 -29.57 6.63 25.28
C ILE A 403 -29.73 5.55 26.36
N LEU A 404 -28.84 5.47 27.34
CA LEU A 404 -28.93 4.50 28.43
C LEU A 404 -29.94 4.88 29.52
N SER A 405 -30.40 6.13 29.55
CA SER A 405 -31.30 6.62 30.60
C SER A 405 -32.72 6.03 30.54
N SER A 406 -33.52 6.29 31.57
CA SER A 406 -34.96 5.98 31.61
C SER A 406 -35.83 6.98 30.83
N ARG A 407 -35.25 8.07 30.28
CA ARG A 407 -35.98 9.15 29.60
C ARG A 407 -36.82 8.64 28.42
N ARG A 408 -38.03 9.17 28.28
CA ARG A 408 -39.05 8.74 27.30
C ARG A 408 -39.32 9.73 26.17
N HIS A 409 -38.57 10.82 26.06
CA HIS A 409 -38.70 11.77 24.96
C HIS A 409 -38.40 11.10 23.61
N LYS A 410 -39.18 11.43 22.58
CA LYS A 410 -39.06 10.85 21.23
C LYS A 410 -37.65 10.99 20.65
N THR A 411 -37.00 12.13 20.92
CA THR A 411 -35.61 12.45 20.52
C THR A 411 -34.57 11.49 21.10
N ILE A 412 -34.87 10.78 22.19
CA ILE A 412 -33.98 9.80 22.83
C ILE A 412 -34.47 8.37 22.56
N VAL A 413 -35.79 8.15 22.63
CA VAL A 413 -36.41 6.83 22.43
C VAL A 413 -36.19 6.32 21.01
N TYR A 414 -36.27 7.20 20.01
CA TYR A 414 -36.10 6.79 18.61
C TYR A 414 -34.66 6.33 18.31
N PRO A 415 -33.60 7.09 18.63
CA PRO A 415 -32.22 6.60 18.52
C PRO A 415 -31.96 5.32 19.32
N ARG A 416 -32.52 5.20 20.52
CA ARG A 416 -32.41 4.00 21.35
C ARG A 416 -33.03 2.76 20.67
N GLN A 417 -34.21 2.91 20.08
CA GLN A 417 -34.89 1.81 19.37
C GLN A 417 -34.09 1.36 18.14
N ILE A 418 -33.52 2.31 17.39
CA ILE A 418 -32.61 2.02 16.27
C ILE A 418 -31.35 1.31 16.76
N GLY A 419 -30.73 1.77 17.85
CA GLY A 419 -29.56 1.12 18.44
C GLY A 419 -29.83 -0.33 18.86
N MET A 420 -30.99 -0.62 19.46
CA MET A 420 -31.39 -1.98 19.81
C MET A 420 -31.59 -2.87 18.57
N TYR A 421 -32.16 -2.32 17.50
CA TYR A 421 -32.31 -3.01 16.22
C TYR A 421 -30.96 -3.33 15.59
N LEU A 422 -30.08 -2.34 15.45
CA LEU A 422 -28.74 -2.51 14.89
C LEU A 422 -27.91 -3.51 15.72
N ALA A 423 -27.98 -3.44 17.04
CA ALA A 423 -27.32 -4.41 17.91
C ALA A 423 -27.83 -5.85 17.69
N LYS A 424 -29.13 -6.02 17.40
CA LYS A 424 -29.71 -7.34 17.13
C LYS A 424 -29.30 -7.90 15.76
N VAL A 425 -29.16 -7.05 14.76
CA VAL A 425 -28.85 -7.47 13.38
C VAL A 425 -27.34 -7.63 13.14
N LEU A 426 -26.53 -6.80 13.79
CA LEU A 426 -25.08 -6.70 13.53
C LEU A 426 -24.20 -7.41 14.57
N THR A 427 -24.78 -7.89 15.68
CA THR A 427 -24.03 -8.58 16.74
C THR A 427 -24.65 -9.94 17.06
N THR A 428 -23.87 -10.84 17.65
CA THR A 428 -24.31 -12.18 18.09
C THR A 428 -25.04 -12.18 19.43
N ARG A 429 -25.34 -11.00 20.00
CA ARG A 429 -25.89 -10.87 21.36
C ARG A 429 -27.37 -11.20 21.41
N SER A 430 -27.76 -11.86 22.50
CA SER A 430 -29.15 -12.18 22.79
C SER A 430 -29.96 -10.94 23.20
N LEU A 431 -31.30 -10.99 23.07
CA LEU A 431 -32.17 -9.87 23.47
C LEU A 431 -31.99 -9.45 24.94
N PRO A 432 -31.83 -10.37 25.92
CA PRO A 432 -31.51 -10.01 27.29
C PRO A 432 -30.16 -9.28 27.45
N GLU A 433 -29.12 -9.72 26.74
CA GLU A 433 -27.79 -9.08 26.78
C GLU A 433 -27.81 -7.67 26.18
N ILE A 434 -28.52 -7.49 25.05
CA ILE A 434 -28.74 -6.18 24.44
C ILE A 434 -29.48 -5.28 25.44
N GLY A 435 -30.56 -5.76 26.06
CA GLY A 435 -31.32 -5.02 27.05
C GLY A 435 -30.45 -4.55 28.23
N ARG A 436 -29.61 -5.44 28.77
CA ARG A 436 -28.64 -5.12 29.83
C ARG A 436 -27.70 -3.99 29.42
N LYS A 437 -27.16 -4.04 28.21
CA LYS A 437 -26.23 -3.01 27.67
C LYS A 437 -26.92 -1.70 27.29
N PHE A 438 -28.23 -1.69 27.09
CA PHE A 438 -29.04 -0.50 26.81
C PHE A 438 -29.70 0.09 28.08
N GLY A 439 -29.01 0.06 29.21
CA GLY A 439 -29.48 0.66 30.47
C GLY A 439 -30.42 -0.26 31.27
N GLY A 440 -30.14 -1.57 31.28
CA GLY A 440 -30.88 -2.53 32.12
C GLY A 440 -32.33 -2.78 31.67
N ARG A 441 -32.60 -2.76 30.36
CA ARG A 441 -33.94 -2.96 29.80
C ARG A 441 -34.30 -4.44 29.69
N ASP A 442 -35.59 -4.74 29.86
CA ASP A 442 -36.11 -6.09 29.65
C ASP A 442 -36.01 -6.52 28.19
N HIS A 443 -35.81 -7.82 27.98
CA HIS A 443 -35.74 -8.44 26.66
C HIS A 443 -37.00 -8.17 25.82
N THR A 444 -38.18 -8.05 26.45
CA THR A 444 -39.44 -7.69 25.80
C THR A 444 -39.40 -6.28 25.22
N THR A 445 -38.78 -5.33 25.93
CA THR A 445 -38.59 -3.95 25.44
C THR A 445 -37.72 -3.92 24.18
N VAL A 446 -36.65 -4.72 24.16
CA VAL A 446 -35.78 -4.87 23.00
C VAL A 446 -36.54 -5.48 21.83
N LEU A 447 -37.31 -6.55 22.07
CA LEU A 447 -38.13 -7.19 21.05
C LEU A 447 -39.17 -6.24 20.44
N HIS A 448 -39.84 -5.44 21.27
CA HIS A 448 -40.77 -4.42 20.80
C HIS A 448 -40.08 -3.33 19.97
N ALA A 449 -38.88 -2.90 20.36
CA ALA A 449 -38.09 -1.94 19.59
C ALA A 449 -37.70 -2.50 18.22
N VAL A 450 -37.17 -3.73 18.17
CA VAL A 450 -36.77 -4.42 16.93
C VAL A 450 -37.95 -4.52 15.96
N ARG A 451 -39.09 -5.08 16.39
CA ARG A 451 -40.28 -5.24 15.54
C ARG A 451 -40.82 -3.90 15.01
N LYS A 452 -40.73 -2.85 15.83
CA LYS A 452 -41.17 -1.51 15.43
C LYS A 452 -40.27 -0.93 14.34
N ILE A 453 -38.95 -1.06 14.46
CA ILE A 453 -38.00 -0.60 13.45
C ILE A 453 -38.13 -1.42 12.16
N GLU A 454 -38.28 -2.75 12.25
CA GLU A 454 -38.52 -3.62 11.08
C GLU A 454 -39.76 -3.18 10.29
N LYS A 455 -40.87 -2.89 10.98
CA LYS A 455 -42.09 -2.37 10.33
C LYS A 455 -41.85 -1.01 9.68
N LEU A 456 -41.12 -0.11 10.34
CA LEU A 456 -40.82 1.23 9.80
C LEU A 456 -39.95 1.16 8.54
N ILE A 457 -38.98 0.25 8.50
CA ILE A 457 -38.13 0.01 7.32
C ILE A 457 -38.97 -0.42 6.11
N GLN A 458 -40.01 -1.23 6.32
CA GLN A 458 -40.89 -1.68 5.24
C GLN A 458 -41.81 -0.55 4.73
N THR A 459 -42.26 0.33 5.62
CA THR A 459 -43.27 1.35 5.28
C THR A 459 -42.68 2.71 4.89
N ASN A 460 -41.40 2.99 5.17
CA ASN A 460 -40.80 4.30 4.96
C ASN A 460 -39.40 4.21 4.31
N PRO A 461 -39.27 4.55 3.01
CA PRO A 461 -38.00 4.50 2.28
C PRO A 461 -36.89 5.38 2.88
N SER A 462 -37.22 6.57 3.39
CA SER A 462 -36.24 7.49 4.00
C SER A 462 -35.63 6.93 5.29
N ILE A 463 -36.44 6.23 6.10
CA ILE A 463 -35.95 5.55 7.30
C ILE A 463 -35.03 4.38 6.93
N LYS A 464 -35.39 3.62 5.90
CA LYS A 464 -34.56 2.53 5.39
C LYS A 464 -33.18 3.02 4.96
N GLU A 465 -33.12 4.10 4.18
CA GLU A 465 -31.86 4.71 3.74
C GLU A 465 -31.00 5.17 4.93
N SER A 466 -31.59 5.87 5.90
CA SER A 466 -30.89 6.31 7.11
C SER A 466 -30.31 5.13 7.92
N ILE A 467 -31.05 4.02 8.03
CA ILE A 467 -30.57 2.81 8.70
C ILE A 467 -29.46 2.13 7.90
N THR A 468 -29.57 2.05 6.57
CA THR A 468 -28.50 1.51 5.71
C THR A 468 -27.21 2.32 5.84
N THR A 469 -27.29 3.65 5.93
CA THR A 469 -26.12 4.50 6.19
C THR A 469 -25.47 4.20 7.53
N LEU A 470 -26.26 4.00 8.59
CA LEU A 470 -25.77 3.61 9.92
C LEU A 470 -25.13 2.22 9.91
N GLU A 471 -25.70 1.27 9.17
CA GLU A 471 -25.13 -0.07 9.02
C GLU A 471 -23.78 -0.05 8.29
N ASN A 472 -23.65 0.77 7.24
CA ASN A 472 -22.40 0.91 6.50
C ASN A 472 -21.33 1.56 7.38
N SER A 473 -21.67 2.63 8.12
CA SER A 473 -20.76 3.28 9.06
C SER A 473 -20.29 2.38 10.22
N LEU A 474 -21.00 1.30 10.52
CA LEU A 474 -20.61 0.30 11.53
C LEU A 474 -19.76 -0.85 10.97
N LYS A 475 -19.74 -1.00 9.63
CA LYS A 475 -18.99 -2.04 8.91
C LYS A 475 -17.68 -1.51 8.30
N GLU A 476 -17.60 -0.20 8.09
CA GLU A 476 -16.36 0.57 7.89
C GLU A 476 -15.56 0.66 9.20
#